data_AF-A0A1N7LHC2-F1
#
_entry.id   AF-A0A1N7LHC2-F1
#
_cell.length_a   1.000
_cell.length_b   1.000
_cell.length_c   1.000
_cell.angle_alpha   90.00
_cell.angle_beta   90.00
_cell.angle_gamma   90.00
#
_symmetry.space_group_name_H-M   'P 1'
#
loop_
_entity.id
_entity.type
_entity.pdbx_description
1 polymer ?
#
loop_
_entity_poly.entity_id
_entity_poly.type
_entity_poly.pdbx_seq_one_letter_code
_entity_poly.pdbx_strand_id
1 'polypeptide(L)'
;MKKNKLPKVFIVLKWVGILAKYEMKIFNNGIPHNMPTFKKLIITFDCNFETSKAQLLKTLDDYAEFRAQNKLPSQHQLFGKMTEEMWGFLEYKHLNHHLKQFNV
;
A
#
# COMPACT_ATOMS: atom_id res chain seq x y z
N MET A 1 -1.96 13.20 5.44
CA MET A 1 -0.67 12.65 4.94
C MET A 1 0.31 13.78 4.57
N LYS A 2 1.48 13.86 5.24
CA LYS A 2 2.56 14.78 4.83
C LYS A 2 3.11 14.33 3.47
N LYS A 3 3.31 15.27 2.54
CA LYS A 3 3.95 15.00 1.24
C LYS A 3 5.44 14.73 1.44
N ASN A 4 5.79 13.53 1.86
CA ASN A 4 7.18 13.08 1.80
C ASN A 4 7.51 12.84 0.33
N LYS A 5 8.50 13.57 -0.20
CA LYS A 5 9.02 13.29 -1.54
C LYS A 5 9.75 11.95 -1.51
N LEU A 6 9.08 10.91 -1.98
CA LEU A 6 9.71 9.60 -2.18
C LEU A 6 10.79 9.70 -3.26
N PRO A 7 11.90 8.96 -3.13
CA PRO A 7 12.92 8.93 -4.16
C PRO A 7 12.34 8.38 -5.46
N LYS A 8 12.89 8.85 -6.59
CA LYS A 8 12.47 8.35 -7.91
C LYS A 8 12.80 6.87 -8.03
N VAL A 9 11.83 6.10 -8.49
CA VAL A 9 12.00 4.67 -8.81
C VAL A 9 12.68 4.55 -10.17
N PHE A 10 13.61 3.60 -10.30
CA PHE A 10 14.22 3.27 -11.59
C PHE A 10 13.16 2.92 -12.63
N ILE A 11 13.35 3.32 -13.88
CA ILE A 11 12.31 3.23 -14.92
C ILE A 11 11.85 1.78 -15.15
N VAL A 12 12.78 0.82 -15.12
CA VAL A 12 12.47 -0.62 -15.26
C VAL A 12 11.54 -1.08 -14.12
N LEU A 13 11.86 -0.74 -12.87
CA LEU A 13 11.04 -1.09 -11.72
C LEU A 13 9.65 -0.44 -11.78
N LYS A 14 9.56 0.78 -12.30
CA LYS A 14 8.27 1.45 -12.51
C LYS A 14 7.41 0.71 -13.54
N TRP A 15 8.00 0.23 -14.64
CA TRP A 15 7.27 -0.58 -15.63
C TRP A 15 6.79 -1.91 -15.05
N VAL A 16 7.66 -2.60 -14.30
CA VAL A 16 7.28 -3.81 -13.57
C VAL A 16 6.12 -3.55 -12.62
N GLY A 17 6.16 -2.46 -11.85
CA GLY A 17 5.06 -2.07 -10.95
C GLY A 17 3.75 -1.80 -11.69
N ILE A 18 3.80 -1.06 -12.81
CA ILE A 18 2.61 -0.80 -13.63
C ILE A 18 1.99 -2.11 -14.14
N LEU A 19 2.81 -3.04 -14.64
CA LEU A 19 2.35 -4.35 -15.11
C LEU A 19 1.73 -5.16 -13.95
N ALA A 20 2.40 -5.23 -12.80
CA ALA A 20 1.92 -5.96 -11.62
C ALA A 20 0.55 -5.44 -11.14
N LYS A 21 0.34 -4.11 -11.13
CA LYS A 21 -0.96 -3.52 -10.80
C LYS A 21 -2.08 -4.01 -11.71
N TYR A 22 -1.84 -4.01 -13.02
CA TYR A 22 -2.86 -4.44 -13.99
C TYR A 22 -3.08 -5.95 -13.96
N GLU A 23 -2.02 -6.73 -13.82
CA GLU A 23 -2.08 -8.18 -13.62
C GLU A 23 -2.96 -8.53 -12.41
N MET A 24 -2.68 -7.92 -11.25
CA MET A 24 -3.47 -8.13 -10.04
C MET A 24 -4.94 -7.75 -10.23
N LYS A 25 -5.23 -6.66 -10.96
CA LYS A 25 -6.59 -6.19 -11.21
C LYS A 25 -7.36 -7.08 -12.18
N ILE A 26 -6.74 -7.51 -13.27
CA ILE A 26 -7.38 -8.28 -14.35
C ILE A 26 -7.63 -9.72 -13.90
N PHE A 27 -6.62 -10.36 -13.30
CA PHE A 27 -6.72 -11.76 -12.87
C PHE A 27 -7.25 -11.90 -11.45
N ASN A 28 -7.50 -10.77 -10.76
CA ASN A 28 -7.84 -10.73 -9.35
C ASN A 28 -6.82 -11.46 -8.45
N ASN A 29 -5.56 -11.51 -8.88
CA ASN A 29 -4.50 -12.20 -8.16
C ASN A 29 -4.18 -11.50 -6.82
N GLY A 30 -3.61 -12.29 -5.91
CA GLY A 30 -3.13 -11.82 -4.61
C GLY A 30 -1.72 -11.28 -4.69
N ILE A 31 -1.28 -10.62 -3.62
CA ILE A 31 0.14 -10.29 -3.44
C ILE A 31 0.90 -11.61 -3.18
N PRO A 32 2.01 -11.88 -3.91
CA PRO A 32 2.79 -13.10 -3.71
C PRO A 32 3.29 -13.25 -2.26
N HIS A 33 3.29 -14.48 -1.77
CA HIS A 33 3.90 -14.81 -0.49
C HIS A 33 5.44 -14.77 -0.58
N ASN A 34 6.10 -14.60 0.56
CA ASN A 34 7.56 -14.65 0.71
C ASN A 34 8.34 -13.57 -0.06
N MET A 35 7.70 -12.44 -0.37
CA MET A 35 8.41 -11.26 -0.87
C MET A 35 9.28 -10.63 0.23
N PRO A 36 10.42 -10.02 -0.14
CA PRO A 36 11.28 -9.37 0.84
C PRO A 36 10.58 -8.16 1.47
N THR A 37 10.65 -8.05 2.79
CA THR A 37 10.22 -6.84 3.50
C THR A 37 11.22 -5.72 3.23
N PHE A 38 10.74 -4.50 3.01
CA PHE A 38 11.62 -3.34 2.90
C PHE A 38 12.46 -3.20 4.18
N LYS A 39 13.78 -3.07 4.04
CA LYS A 39 14.71 -2.99 5.19
C LYS A 39 14.29 -1.97 6.26
N LYS A 40 13.69 -0.85 5.85
CA LYS A 40 13.21 0.22 6.75
C LYS A 40 11.99 -0.19 7.59
N LEU A 41 11.25 -1.21 7.18
CA LEU A 41 10.07 -1.72 7.86
C LEU A 41 10.39 -2.92 8.76
N ILE A 42 11.64 -3.40 8.78
CA ILE A 42 12.08 -4.45 9.69
C ILE A 42 12.14 -3.85 11.10
N ILE A 43 11.29 -4.36 11.99
CA ILE A 43 11.24 -3.95 13.39
C ILE A 43 12.27 -4.77 14.17
N THR A 44 13.24 -4.08 14.78
CA THR A 44 14.31 -4.68 15.60
C THR A 44 14.22 -4.25 17.07
N PHE A 45 13.07 -3.73 17.48
CA PHE A 45 12.81 -3.17 18.81
C PHE A 45 11.41 -3.57 19.28
N ASP A 46 11.17 -3.49 20.59
CA ASP A 46 9.86 -3.82 21.16
C ASP A 46 8.80 -2.79 20.78
N CYS A 47 7.67 -3.28 20.30
CA CYS A 47 6.56 -2.46 19.87
C CYS A 47 5.30 -2.81 20.66
N ASN A 48 4.60 -1.80 21.18
CA ASN A 48 3.32 -2.01 21.84
C ASN A 48 2.21 -2.26 20.79
N PHE A 49 1.58 -3.43 20.84
CA PHE A 49 0.57 -3.84 19.86
C PHE A 49 -0.64 -2.90 19.82
N GLU A 50 -1.21 -2.54 20.96
CA GLU A 50 -2.39 -1.66 21.02
C GLU A 50 -2.10 -0.27 20.44
N THR A 51 -0.89 0.25 20.67
CA THR A 51 -0.43 1.50 20.08
C THR A 51 -0.36 1.40 18.55
N SER A 52 0.24 0.33 18.03
CA SER A 52 0.33 0.09 16.58
C SER A 52 -1.03 -0.12 15.92
N LYS A 53 -1.93 -0.84 16.59
CA LYS A 53 -3.30 -1.05 16.14
C LYS A 53 -4.07 0.26 16.06
N ALA A 54 -3.98 1.11 17.10
CA ALA A 54 -4.60 2.43 17.09
C ALA A 54 -4.05 3.32 15.97
N GLN A 55 -2.74 3.27 15.71
CA GLN A 55 -2.10 4.00 14.59
C GLN A 55 -2.57 3.50 13.21
N LEU A 56 -2.73 2.18 13.04
CA LEU A 56 -3.27 1.60 11.82
C LEU A 56 -4.70 2.08 11.57
N LEU A 57 -5.58 1.98 12.57
CA LEU A 57 -6.97 2.43 12.47
C LEU A 57 -7.06 3.91 12.12
N LYS A 58 -6.29 4.76 12.82
CA LYS A 58 -6.21 6.18 12.50
C LYS A 58 -5.74 6.43 11.05
N THR A 59 -4.80 5.64 10.55
CA THR A 59 -4.31 5.76 9.17
C THR A 59 -5.40 5.39 8.16
N LEU A 60 -6.24 4.41 8.47
CA LEU A 60 -7.40 4.03 7.65
C LEU A 60 -8.47 5.13 7.64
N ASP A 61 -8.74 5.75 8.80
CA ASP A 61 -9.65 6.89 8.90
C ASP A 61 -9.13 8.09 8.09
N ASP A 62 -7.85 8.44 8.25
CA ASP A 62 -7.18 9.50 7.50
C ASP A 62 -7.25 9.21 5.97
N TYR A 63 -7.11 7.95 5.55
CA TYR A 63 -7.25 7.53 4.15
C TYR A 63 -8.69 7.69 3.64
N ALA A 64 -9.68 7.26 4.41
CA ALA A 64 -11.09 7.37 4.07
C ALA A 64 -11.52 8.83 3.91
N GLU A 65 -11.07 9.70 4.82
CA GLU A 65 -11.31 11.14 4.74
C GLU A 65 -10.67 11.76 3.49
N PHE A 66 -9.40 11.44 3.21
CA PHE A 66 -8.70 11.92 2.01
C PHE A 66 -9.40 11.49 0.72
N ARG A 67 -9.89 10.25 0.70
CA ARG A 67 -10.67 9.70 -0.41
C ARG A 67 -11.99 10.45 -0.58
N ALA A 68 -12.76 10.65 0.49
CA ALA A 68 -14.03 11.37 0.45
C ALA A 68 -13.87 12.82 -0.06
N GLN A 69 -12.73 13.44 0.21
CA GLN A 69 -12.39 14.79 -0.26
C GLN A 69 -11.79 14.83 -1.67
N ASN A 70 -11.73 13.69 -2.39
CA ASN A 70 -11.08 13.56 -3.71
C ASN A 70 -9.61 14.03 -3.72
N LYS A 71 -8.89 13.84 -2.59
CA LYS A 71 -7.50 14.29 -2.41
C LYS A 71 -6.46 13.18 -2.68
N LEU A 72 -6.87 12.04 -3.24
CA LEU A 72 -5.95 10.98 -3.60
C LEU A 72 -5.02 11.41 -4.76
N PRO A 73 -3.72 11.10 -4.71
CA PRO A 73 -2.80 11.45 -5.80
C PRO A 73 -3.17 10.75 -7.10
N SER A 74 -3.08 11.46 -8.22
CA SER A 74 -3.29 10.88 -9.56
C SER A 74 -2.15 9.97 -10.02
N GLN A 75 -1.02 9.96 -9.30
CA GLN A 75 0.15 9.13 -9.59
C GLN A 75 0.74 8.52 -8.33
N HIS A 76 1.09 7.23 -8.42
CA HIS A 76 1.92 6.50 -7.47
C HIS A 76 3.33 6.30 -8.03
N GLN A 77 4.34 6.32 -7.17
CA GLN A 77 5.75 6.24 -7.58
C GLN A 77 6.10 4.95 -8.32
N LEU A 78 5.57 3.81 -7.85
CA LEU A 78 5.79 2.49 -8.45
C LEU A 78 4.71 2.11 -9.46
N PHE A 79 3.46 2.51 -9.21
CA PHE A 79 2.27 2.00 -9.92
C PHE A 79 1.77 2.95 -11.02
N GLY A 80 2.44 4.09 -11.21
CA GLY A 80 2.11 5.05 -12.25
C GLY A 80 0.77 5.73 -12.00
N LYS A 81 -0.02 5.96 -13.06
CA LYS A 81 -1.34 6.60 -12.96
C LYS A 81 -2.28 5.75 -12.09
N MET A 82 -2.97 6.41 -11.16
CA MET A 82 -3.89 5.77 -10.23
C MET A 82 -5.25 6.45 -10.29
N THR A 83 -6.30 5.64 -10.44
CA THR A 83 -7.69 6.06 -10.19
C THR A 83 -8.03 5.80 -8.73
N GLU A 84 -9.09 6.41 -8.22
CA GLU A 84 -9.60 6.14 -6.88
C GLU A 84 -9.90 4.64 -6.67
N GLU A 85 -10.54 4.01 -7.66
CA GLU A 85 -10.84 2.57 -7.63
C GLU A 85 -9.56 1.73 -7.52
N MET A 86 -8.50 2.11 -8.26
CA MET A 86 -7.23 1.39 -8.24
C MET A 86 -6.50 1.57 -6.90
N TRP A 87 -6.57 2.75 -6.29
CA TRP A 87 -6.10 2.97 -4.92
C TRP A 87 -6.85 2.07 -3.94
N GLY A 88 -8.19 2.07 -3.97
CA GLY A 88 -9.00 1.23 -3.11
C GLY A 88 -8.71 -0.26 -3.28
N PHE A 89 -8.58 -0.72 -4.53
CA PHE A 89 -8.28 -2.12 -4.84
C PHE A 89 -6.92 -2.55 -4.29
N LEU A 90 -5.87 -1.78 -4.56
CA LEU A 90 -4.52 -2.13 -4.11
C LEU A 90 -4.39 -2.05 -2.59
N GLU A 91 -4.98 -1.05 -1.93
CA GLU A 91 -4.91 -0.97 -0.47
C GLU A 91 -5.70 -2.08 0.20
N TYR A 92 -6.86 -2.47 -0.33
CA TYR A 92 -7.57 -3.65 0.15
C TYR A 92 -6.72 -4.92 0.01
N LYS A 93 -6.12 -5.15 -1.17
CA LYS A 93 -5.27 -6.34 -1.42
C LYS A 93 -4.06 -6.37 -0.49
N HIS A 94 -3.43 -5.22 -0.26
CA HIS A 94 -2.27 -5.06 0.62
C HIS A 94 -2.61 -5.30 2.08
N LEU A 95 -3.65 -4.63 2.59
CA LEU A 95 -4.08 -4.82 3.97
C LEU A 95 -4.53 -6.25 4.23
N ASN A 96 -5.36 -6.82 3.34
CA ASN A 96 -5.84 -8.20 3.46
C ASN A 96 -4.68 -9.22 3.40
N HIS A 97 -3.65 -9.00 2.57
CA HIS A 97 -2.47 -9.87 2.55
C HIS A 97 -1.78 -9.93 3.91
N HIS A 98 -1.63 -8.79 4.58
CA HIS A 98 -1.03 -8.71 5.90
C HIS A 98 -1.94 -9.24 7.02
N LEU A 99 -3.23 -8.91 7.01
CA LEU A 99 -4.17 -9.36 8.04
C LEU A 99 -4.34 -10.88 8.05
N LYS A 100 -4.29 -11.53 6.88
CA LYS A 100 -4.28 -12.99 6.78
C LYS A 100 -3.10 -13.65 7.49
N GLN A 101 -1.96 -12.96 7.66
CA GLN A 101 -0.82 -13.49 8.43
C GLN A 101 -1.16 -13.65 9.92
N PHE A 102 -2.17 -12.91 10.39
CA PHE A 102 -2.68 -12.97 11.77
C PHE A 102 -3.97 -13.80 11.89
N ASN A 103 -4.38 -14.51 10.82
CA ASN A 103 -5.65 -15.23 10.73
C ASN A 103 -6.90 -14.35 10.98
N VAL A 104 -6.85 -13.10 10.51
CA VAL A 104 -7.98 -12.15 10.50
C VAL A 104 -8.55 -12.02 9.09
#